data_AF-A0AAF0R7T2-F1
#
_entry.id   AF-A0AAF0R7T2-F1
#
_cell.length_a   1.000
_cell.length_b   1.000
_cell.length_c   1.000
_cell.angle_alpha   90.00
_cell.angle_beta   90.00
_cell.angle_gamma   90.00
#
_symmetry.space_group_name_H-M   'P 1'
#
loop_
_entity.id
_entity.type
_entity.pdbx_description
1 polymer ?
#
loop_
_entity_poly.entity_id
_entity_poly.type
_entity_poly.pdbx_seq_one_letter_code
_entity_poly.pdbx_strand_id
1 'polypeptide(L)'
;SLSECSPTYNISLTGITVGSKTTDFDLTAIFDSSTSFTYLNDPVYKVITENFDSEAKRPRINLMAKFLLSTAMTAMGSRKKKRLTE
;
A
#
# COMPACT_ATOMS: atom_id res chain seq x y z
N SER A 1 17.93 -36.68 8.37
CA SER A 1 16.63 -36.00 8.21
C SER A 1 16.27 -36.09 6.74
N LEU A 2 15.09 -36.63 6.40
CA LEU A 2 14.59 -36.48 5.04
C LEU A 2 14.49 -34.97 4.78
N SER A 3 15.09 -34.50 3.70
CA SER A 3 14.81 -33.16 3.18
C SER A 3 13.30 -33.01 3.11
N GLU A 4 12.72 -32.16 3.95
CA GLU A 4 11.33 -31.75 3.80
C GLU A 4 11.23 -31.09 2.43
N CYS A 5 10.81 -31.88 1.44
CA CYS A 5 10.30 -31.35 0.20
C CYS A 5 8.98 -30.71 0.60
N SER A 6 9.01 -29.43 0.99
CA SER A 6 7.80 -28.67 1.25
C SER A 6 6.93 -28.80 0.01
N PRO A 7 5.78 -29.50 0.10
CA PRO A 7 4.92 -29.68 -1.06
C PRO A 7 4.49 -28.29 -1.51
N THR A 8 4.84 -27.95 -2.75
CA THR A 8 4.36 -26.73 -3.39
C THR A 8 2.94 -27.01 -3.84
N TYR A 9 1.96 -26.36 -3.23
CA TYR A 9 0.57 -26.51 -3.62
C TYR A 9 0.24 -25.51 -4.71
N ASN A 10 0.17 -25.98 -5.95
CA ASN A 10 -0.22 -25.14 -7.07
C ASN A 10 -1.74 -24.97 -7.11
N ILE A 11 -2.19 -23.73 -7.19
CA ILE A 11 -3.60 -23.37 -7.35
C ILE A 11 -3.80 -22.62 -8.67
N SER A 12 -4.94 -22.83 -9.32
CA SER A 12 -5.37 -22.04 -10.46
C SER A 12 -6.16 -20.83 -9.98
N LEU A 13 -5.82 -19.64 -10.48
CA LEU A 13 -6.52 -18.39 -10.24
C LEU A 13 -7.11 -17.90 -11.56
N THR A 14 -8.44 -17.71 -11.57
CA THR A 14 -9.20 -17.35 -12.77
C THR A 14 -9.46 -15.84 -12.91
N GLY A 15 -9.12 -15.06 -11.89
CA GLY A 15 -9.35 -13.63 -11.92
C GLY A 15 -8.93 -12.94 -10.62
N ILE A 16 -8.79 -11.62 -10.71
CA ILE A 16 -8.39 -10.75 -9.61
C ILE A 16 -9.33 -9.55 -9.59
N THR A 17 -9.84 -9.22 -8.40
CA THR A 17 -10.64 -8.03 -8.18
C THR A 17 -9.93 -7.08 -7.22
N VAL A 18 -9.74 -5.83 -7.64
CA VAL A 18 -9.15 -4.76 -6.82
C VAL A 18 -10.11 -3.59 -6.80
N GLY A 19 -10.68 -3.30 -5.63
CA GLY A 19 -11.75 -2.32 -5.50
C GLY A 19 -12.96 -2.73 -6.33
N SER A 20 -13.37 -1.89 -7.28
CA SER A 20 -14.49 -2.15 -8.20
C SER A 20 -14.08 -2.79 -9.53
N LYS A 21 -12.78 -3.07 -9.72
CA LYS A 21 -12.21 -3.51 -10.99
C LYS A 21 -11.86 -4.99 -10.96
N THR A 22 -12.44 -5.77 -11.86
CA THR A 22 -12.13 -7.18 -12.05
C THR A 22 -11.34 -7.38 -13.34
N THR A 23 -10.33 -8.24 -13.28
CA THR A 23 -9.54 -8.66 -14.44
C THR A 23 -9.44 -10.17 -14.42
N ASP A 24 -9.91 -10.80 -15.50
CA ASP A 24 -9.81 -12.23 -15.68
C ASP A 24 -8.36 -12.62 -15.98
N PHE A 25 -7.93 -13.72 -15.38
CA PHE A 25 -6.60 -14.29 -15.56
C PHE A 25 -6.72 -15.79 -15.69
N ASP A 26 -5.74 -16.43 -16.31
CA ASP A 26 -5.53 -17.86 -16.13
C ASP A 26 -4.08 -18.04 -15.71
N LEU A 27 -3.87 -18.11 -14.39
CA LEU A 27 -2.54 -18.18 -13.81
C LEU A 27 -2.46 -19.24 -12.72
N THR A 28 -1.29 -19.86 -12.62
CA THR A 28 -0.96 -20.77 -11.53
C THR A 28 -0.20 -20.01 -10.46
N ALA A 29 -0.63 -20.13 -9.21
CA ALA A 29 0.06 -19.59 -8.05
C ALA A 29 0.52 -20.71 -7.12
N ILE A 30 1.59 -20.45 -6.39
CA ILE A 30 2.09 -21.31 -5.33
C ILE A 30 1.41 -20.89 -4.03
N PHE A 31 0.68 -21.81 -3.39
CA PHE A 31 0.17 -21.65 -2.04
C PHE A 31 1.24 -22.10 -1.03
N ASP A 32 1.89 -21.13 -0.39
CA ASP A 32 3.05 -21.33 0.47
C ASP A 32 2.87 -20.64 1.83
N SER A 33 2.86 -21.43 2.90
CA SER A 33 2.75 -20.95 4.28
C SER A 33 4.08 -20.48 4.88
N SER A 34 5.20 -20.70 4.18
CA SER A 34 6.56 -20.36 4.65
C SER A 34 6.98 -18.91 4.33
N THR A 35 6.18 -18.19 3.53
CA THR A 35 6.40 -16.77 3.22
C THR A 35 5.33 -15.88 3.84
N SER A 36 5.76 -14.73 4.39
CA SER A 36 4.85 -13.69 4.88
C SER A 36 4.35 -12.74 3.79
N PHE A 37 4.93 -12.82 2.58
CA PHE A 37 4.62 -11.92 1.48
C PHE A 37 4.26 -12.68 0.20
N THR A 38 3.34 -12.10 -0.56
CA THR A 38 2.97 -12.57 -1.90
C THR A 38 3.93 -12.01 -2.93
N TYR A 39 4.60 -12.88 -3.68
CA TYR A 39 5.41 -12.51 -4.83
C TYR A 39 4.55 -12.46 -6.08
N LEU A 40 4.63 -11.35 -6.82
CA LEU A 40 3.85 -11.11 -8.03
C LEU A 40 4.79 -10.76 -9.18
N ASN A 41 4.63 -11.42 -10.31
CA ASN A 41 5.29 -11.07 -11.57
C ASN A 41 4.36 -10.22 -12.44
N ASP A 42 4.93 -9.55 -13.45
CA ASP A 42 4.12 -8.95 -14.50
C ASP A 42 3.47 -10.05 -15.37
N PRO A 43 2.22 -9.84 -15.83
CA PRO A 43 1.43 -8.61 -15.77
C PRO A 43 0.62 -8.39 -14.47
N VAL A 44 0.61 -9.37 -13.56
CA VAL A 44 -0.28 -9.40 -12.38
C VAL A 44 0.06 -8.30 -11.39
N TYR A 45 1.34 -8.11 -11.11
CA TYR A 45 1.84 -7.05 -10.23
C TYR A 45 1.36 -5.67 -10.70
N LYS A 46 1.52 -5.38 -11.99
CA LYS A 46 1.07 -4.13 -12.61
C LYS A 46 -0.44 -3.93 -12.46
N VAL A 47 -1.26 -4.93 -12.80
CA VAL A 47 -2.73 -4.82 -12.67
C VAL A 47 -3.16 -4.55 -11.24
N ILE A 48 -2.58 -5.24 -10.26
CA ILE A 48 -2.91 -5.01 -8.85
C ILE A 48 -2.52 -3.60 -8.41
N THR A 49 -1.29 -3.18 -8.70
CA THR A 49 -0.76 -1.90 -8.21
C THR A 49 -1.44 -0.70 -8.86
N GLU A 50 -1.67 -0.71 -10.16
CA GLU A 50 -2.35 0.38 -10.88
C GLU A 50 -3.82 0.49 -10.48
N ASN A 51 -4.53 -0.63 -10.34
CA ASN A 51 -5.92 -0.61 -9.89
C ASN A 51 -6.03 -0.14 -8.44
N PHE A 52 -5.13 -0.60 -7.56
CA PHE A 52 -5.12 -0.16 -6.16
C PHE A 52 -4.87 1.35 -6.06
N ASP A 53 -3.85 1.88 -6.75
CA ASP A 53 -3.54 3.31 -6.73
C ASP A 53 -4.73 4.16 -7.21
N SER A 54 -5.44 3.69 -8.26
CA SER A 54 -6.62 4.39 -8.78
C SER A 54 -7.82 4.39 -7.82
N GLU A 55 -7.94 3.41 -6.93
CA GLU A 55 -9.04 3.27 -5.97
C GLU A 55 -8.70 3.88 -4.59
N ALA A 56 -7.42 4.11 -4.31
CA ALA A 56 -6.92 4.70 -3.07
C ALA A 56 -7.21 6.21 -2.99
N LYS A 57 -8.48 6.58 -2.75
CA LYS A 57 -8.97 7.97 -2.73
C LYS A 57 -8.60 8.77 -1.48
N ARG A 58 -8.04 8.13 -0.45
CA ARG A 58 -7.65 8.84 0.77
C ARG A 58 -6.46 9.73 0.45
N PRO A 59 -6.47 11.01 0.88
CA PRO A 59 -5.29 11.86 0.78
C PRO A 59 -4.13 11.12 1.43
N ARG A 60 -3.03 10.93 0.69
CA ARG A 60 -1.81 10.42 1.31
C ARG A 60 -1.41 11.44 2.37
N ILE A 61 -1.49 11.04 3.64
CA ILE A 61 -1.13 11.93 4.74
C ILE A 61 0.39 12.12 4.66
N ASN A 62 0.83 13.25 4.13
CA ASN A 62 2.20 13.69 4.35
C ASN A 62 2.30 14.20 5.80
N LEU A 63 2.58 13.27 6.70
CA LEU A 63 2.65 13.54 8.15
C LEU A 63 3.70 14.62 8.45
N MET A 64 4.80 14.65 7.69
CA MET A 64 5.85 15.66 7.81
C MET A 64 5.35 17.05 7.39
N ALA A 65 4.65 17.16 6.26
CA ALA A 65 4.07 18.43 5.84
C ALA A 65 3.03 18.95 6.84
N LYS A 66 2.20 18.06 7.40
CA LYS A 66 1.23 18.43 8.45
C LYS A 66 1.94 18.92 9.72
N PHE A 67 3.02 18.25 10.13
CA PHE A 67 3.80 18.63 11.31
C PHE A 67 4.55 19.97 11.13
N LEU A 68 5.13 20.20 9.95
CA LEU A 68 5.78 21.46 9.63
C LEU A 68 4.78 22.62 9.59
N LEU A 69 3.60 22.41 9.01
CA LEU A 69 2.53 23.40 8.98
C LEU A 69 2.04 23.75 10.40
N SER A 70 1.83 22.74 11.27
CA SER A 70 1.41 22.99 12.66
C SER A 70 2.48 23.76 13.46
N THR A 71 3.75 23.45 13.25
CA THR A 71 4.87 24.13 13.91
C THR A 71 4.98 25.59 13.48
N ALA A 72 4.89 25.85 12.16
CA ALA A 72 4.93 27.21 11.61
C ALA A 72 3.74 28.06 12.10
N MET A 73 2.53 27.51 12.10
CA MET A 73 1.32 28.20 12.58
C MET A 73 1.42 28.59 14.07
N THR A 74 1.98 27.69 14.90
CA THR A 74 2.21 27.95 16.32
C THR A 74 3.23 29.10 16.51
N ALA A 75 4.34 29.06 15.77
CA ALA A 75 5.35 30.12 15.83
C ALA A 75 4.80 31.49 15.39
N MET A 76 3.96 31.53 14.35
CA MET A 76 3.32 32.76 13.89
C MET A 76 2.30 33.33 14.89
N GLY A 77 1.51 32.46 15.53
CA GLY A 77 0.59 32.86 16.59
C GLY A 77 1.32 33.52 17.77
N SER A 78 2.45 32.94 18.19
CA SER A 78 3.31 33.50 19.24
C SER A 78 3.92 34.85 18.85
N ARG A 79 4.36 35.02 17.60
CA ARG A 79 4.86 36.32 17.08
C ARG A 79 3.78 37.40 17.07
N LYS A 80 2.55 37.06 16.69
CA LYS A 80 1.42 38.03 16.68
C LYS A 80 1.03 38.46 18.09
N LYS A 81 1.07 37.55 19.07
CA LYS A 81 0.80 37.85 20.48
C LYS A 81 1.86 38.77 21.09
N LYS A 82 3.15 38.56 20.77
CA LYS A 82 4.26 39.41 21.24
C LYS A 82 4.17 40.85 20.72
N ARG A 83 3.76 41.04 19.45
CA ARG A 83 3.55 42.37 18.84
C ARG A 83 2.34 43.15 19.37
N LEU A 84 1.41 42.49 20.07
CA LEU A 84 0.22 43.14 20.65
C LEU A 84 0.45 43.53 22.12
N THR A 85 1.57 43.11 22.72
CA THR A 85 1.94 43.37 24.12
C THR A 85 3.15 44.31 24.25
N GLU A 86 3.62 44.88 23.13
CA GLU A 86 4.68 45.89 23.03
C GLU A 86 4.09 47.23 22.58
#